data_AF-L8B0C2-F1
#
_entry.id   AF-L8B0C2-F1
#
_cell.length_a   1.000
_cell.length_b   1.000
_cell.length_c   1.000
_cell.angle_alpha   90.00
_cell.angle_beta   90.00
_cell.angle_gamma   90.00
#
_symmetry.space_group_name_H-M   'P 1'
#
loop_
_entity.id
_entity.type
_entity.pdbx_description
1 polymer ?
#
loop_
_entity_poly.entity_id
_entity_poly.type
_entity_poly.pdbx_seq_one_letter_code
_entity_poly.pdbx_strand_id
1 'polypeptide(L)' 'PDPKIRIYDVGMKKKGVDEFPFCVHLVSWEKENVSSEALEAARIACNKYMTKFAGKDAFHLRVRVHPFHVLRI' A
#
# COMPACT_ATOMS: atom_id res chain seq x y z
N PRO A 1 -2.74 15.10 -14.45
CA PRO A 1 -3.85 14.13 -14.38
C PRO A 1 -3.97 13.63 -12.94
N ASP A 2 -5.14 13.17 -12.51
CA ASP A 2 -5.31 12.61 -11.16
C ASP A 2 -4.52 11.30 -11.00
N PRO A 3 -3.89 11.06 -9.83
CA PRO A 3 -3.10 9.86 -9.61
C PRO A 3 -3.98 8.61 -9.61
N LYS A 4 -3.43 7.51 -10.17
CA LYS A 4 -4.17 6.24 -10.29
C LYS A 4 -4.48 5.61 -8.93
N ILE A 5 -3.53 5.67 -8.00
CA ILE A 5 -3.73 5.24 -6.62
C ILE A 5 -4.64 6.23 -5.88
N ARG A 6 -5.76 5.72 -5.36
CA ARG A 6 -6.73 6.54 -4.61
C ARG A 6 -6.93 6.05 -3.16
N ILE A 7 -6.55 4.82 -2.87
CA ILE A 7 -6.75 4.18 -1.56
C ILE A 7 -5.39 3.82 -1.00
N TYR A 8 -5.05 4.35 0.17
CA TYR A 8 -3.75 4.12 0.80
C TYR A 8 -3.82 3.13 1.97
N ASP A 9 -4.99 2.98 2.60
CA ASP A 9 -5.21 2.06 3.72
C ASP A 9 -6.23 0.98 3.32
N VAL A 10 -5.84 -0.30 3.43
CA VAL A 10 -6.69 -1.47 3.16
C VAL A 10 -6.57 -2.52 4.26
N GLY A 11 -7.51 -3.47 4.28
CA GLY A 11 -7.66 -4.42 5.38
C GLY A 11 -8.33 -3.78 6.60
N MET A 12 -7.97 -4.24 7.79
CA MET A 12 -8.60 -3.85 9.06
C MET A 12 -8.08 -2.53 9.65
N LYS A 13 -8.26 -1.44 8.89
CA LYS A 13 -7.83 -0.09 9.26
C LYS A 13 -8.47 0.52 10.53
N LYS A 14 -9.51 -0.12 11.07
CA LYS A 14 -10.23 0.31 12.29
C LYS A 14 -9.90 -0.54 13.52
N LYS A 15 -9.12 -1.61 13.36
CA LYS A 15 -8.75 -2.45 14.52
C LYS A 15 -7.87 -1.66 15.48
N GLY A 16 -7.95 -2.03 16.75
CA GLY A 16 -7.10 -1.48 17.81
C GLY A 16 -5.64 -1.83 17.59
N VAL A 17 -4.74 -1.04 18.19
CA VAL A 17 -3.29 -1.25 18.10
C VAL A 17 -2.82 -2.58 18.70
N ASP A 18 -3.55 -3.11 19.68
CA ASP A 18 -3.20 -4.36 20.37
C ASP A 18 -3.44 -5.62 19.52
N GLU A 19 -4.24 -5.51 18.45
CA GLU A 19 -4.62 -6.63 17.59
C GLU A 19 -3.51 -7.03 16.60
N PHE A 20 -2.64 -6.10 16.24
CA PHE A 20 -1.57 -6.32 15.27
C PHE A 20 -0.21 -5.95 15.90
N PRO A 21 0.40 -6.84 16.69
CA PRO A 21 1.65 -6.55 17.39
C PRO A 21 2.88 -6.49 16.46
N PHE A 22 2.75 -6.98 15.21
CA PHE A 22 3.85 -7.07 14.27
C PHE A 22 3.66 -6.13 13.07
N CYS A 23 4.76 -5.50 12.64
CA CYS A 23 4.78 -4.60 11.49
C CYS A 23 5.94 -4.91 10.55
N VAL A 24 5.64 -5.06 9.26
CA VAL A 24 6.64 -5.24 8.19
C VAL A 24 6.69 -3.99 7.34
N HIS A 25 7.89 -3.59 6.94
CA HIS A 25 8.11 -2.45 6.07
C HIS A 25 8.76 -2.88 4.76
N LEU A 26 8.21 -2.41 3.65
CA LEU A 26 8.84 -2.47 2.34
C LEU A 26 9.58 -1.15 2.12
N VAL A 27 10.89 -1.22 1.98
CA VAL A 27 11.79 -0.05 1.87
C VAL A 27 12.53 -0.15 0.54
N SER A 28 12.59 0.94 -0.23
CA SER A 28 13.43 1.00 -1.43
C SER A 28 14.89 1.22 -1.03
N TRP A 29 15.79 0.56 -1.76
CA TRP A 29 17.24 0.70 -1.61
C TRP A 29 17.81 1.82 -2.49
N GLU A 30 16.99 2.39 -3.37
CA GLU A 30 17.40 3.43 -4.31
C GLU A 30 16.56 4.69 -4.16
N LYS A 31 17.16 5.84 -4.49
CA LYS A 31 16.44 7.10 -4.58
C LYS A 31 15.88 7.26 -5.99
N GLU A 32 14.61 6.93 -6.13
CA GLU A 32 13.92 6.87 -7.43
C GLU A 32 12.52 7.48 -7.36
N ASN A 33 11.92 7.72 -8.53
CA ASN A 33 10.53 8.12 -8.64
C ASN A 33 9.67 6.89 -8.95
N VAL A 34 8.71 6.60 -8.06
CA VAL A 34 7.73 5.52 -8.26
C VAL A 34 6.44 6.10 -8.84
N SER A 35 5.99 5.57 -9.97
CA SER A 35 4.78 6.05 -10.64
C SER A 35 3.50 5.72 -9.85
N SER A 36 2.46 6.52 -10.06
CA SER A 36 1.16 6.32 -9.39
C SER A 36 0.50 4.98 -9.79
N GLU A 37 0.76 4.55 -11.02
CA GLU A 37 0.31 3.31 -11.63
C GLU A 37 0.99 2.10 -10.98
N ALA A 38 2.30 2.19 -10.75
CA ALA A 38 3.06 1.14 -10.07
C ALA A 38 2.60 0.97 -8.61
N LEU A 39 2.35 2.08 -7.90
CA LEU A 39 1.83 2.05 -6.53
C LEU A 39 0.45 1.36 -6.45
N GLU A 40 -0.46 1.66 -7.38
CA GLU A 40 -1.79 1.03 -7.39
C GLU A 40 -1.71 -0.46 -7.74
N ALA A 41 -0.86 -0.83 -8.71
CA ALA A 41 -0.64 -2.22 -9.08
C ALA A 41 -0.06 -3.02 -7.90
N ALA A 42 0.95 -2.48 -7.22
CA ALA A 42 1.55 -3.10 -6.04
C ALA A 42 0.54 -3.27 -4.91
N ARG A 43 -0.28 -2.24 -4.64
CA ARG A 43 -1.34 -2.29 -3.62
C ARG A 43 -2.35 -3.40 -3.90
N ILE A 44 -2.82 -3.51 -5.15
CA ILE A 44 -3.75 -4.58 -5.56
C ILE A 44 -3.11 -5.96 -5.39
N ALA A 45 -1.86 -6.13 -5.83
CA ALA A 45 -1.14 -7.39 -5.74
C ALA A 45 -0.96 -7.85 -4.29
N CYS A 46 -0.45 -6.98 -3.42
CA CYS A 46 -0.28 -7.28 -2.00
C CYS A 46 -1.63 -7.60 -1.32
N ASN A 47 -2.67 -6.79 -1.57
CA ASN A 47 -3.98 -7.02 -0.97
C ASN A 47 -4.60 -8.36 -1.43
N LYS A 48 -4.47 -8.72 -2.71
CA LYS A 48 -4.96 -10.00 -3.25
C LYS A 48 -4.24 -11.18 -2.60
N TYR A 49 -2.92 -11.11 -2.49
CA TYR A 49 -2.12 -12.17 -1.87
C TYR A 49 -2.47 -12.33 -0.40
N MET A 50 -2.44 -11.24 0.37
CA MET A 50 -2.75 -11.27 1.81
C MET A 50 -4.17 -11.75 2.09
N THR A 51 -5.16 -11.31 1.30
CA THR A 51 -6.54 -11.78 1.44
C THR A 51 -6.67 -13.28 1.20
N LYS A 52 -5.90 -13.84 0.25
CA LYS A 52 -5.93 -15.27 -0.07
C LYS A 52 -5.28 -16.13 1.00
N PHE A 53 -4.13 -15.70 1.55
CA PHE A 53 -3.31 -16.54 2.41
C PHE A 53 -3.48 -16.25 3.90
N ALA A 54 -3.60 -14.99 4.30
CA ALA A 54 -3.79 -14.60 5.70
C ALA A 54 -5.28 -14.43 6.08
N GLY A 55 -6.12 -14.10 5.10
CA GLY A 55 -7.52 -13.75 5.30
C GLY A 55 -7.74 -12.23 5.35
N LYS A 56 -8.92 -11.79 4.94
CA LYS A 56 -9.27 -10.37 4.77
C LYS A 56 -9.10 -9.52 6.03
N ASP A 57 -9.28 -10.15 7.19
CA ASP A 57 -9.40 -9.47 8.49
C ASP A 57 -8.12 -9.60 9.34
N ALA A 58 -7.10 -10.25 8.79
CA ALA A 58 -5.86 -10.60 9.48
C ALA A 58 -4.72 -9.60 9.26
N PHE A 59 -4.95 -8.50 8.53
CA PHE A 59 -3.91 -7.51 8.25
C PHE A 59 -4.46 -6.09 8.12
N HIS A 60 -3.58 -5.12 8.37
CA HIS A 60 -3.73 -3.73 7.96
C HIS A 60 -2.54 -3.37 7.06
N LEU A 61 -2.83 -3.04 5.80
CA LEU A 61 -1.83 -2.62 4.84
C LEU A 61 -1.98 -1.12 4.57
N ARG A 62 -0.87 -0.40 4.67
CA ARG A 62 -0.77 1.03 4.40
C ARG A 62 0.32 1.33 3.37
N VAL A 63 -0.07 1.96 2.27
CA VAL A 63 0.87 2.59 1.33
C VAL A 63 1.32 3.92 1.93
N ARG A 64 2.62 4.09 2.17
CA ARG A 64 3.18 5.28 2.83
C ARG A 64 3.55 6.41 1.87
N VAL A 65 3.85 6.08 0.62
CA VAL A 65 4.31 7.03 -0.41
C VAL A 65 3.12 7.63 -1.16
N HIS A 66 3.15 8.94 -1.39
CA HIS A 66 2.13 9.67 -2.15
C HIS A 66 2.76 10.31 -3.40
N PRO A 67 2.23 10.06 -4.62
CA PRO A 67 2.81 10.55 -5.87
C PRO A 67 2.39 12.01 -6.14
N PHE A 68 3.05 12.98 -5.50
CA PHE A 68 2.79 14.40 -5.71
C PHE A 68 3.55 15.02 -6.89
N HIS A 69 4.61 14.37 -7.36
CA HIS A 69 5.40 14.85 -8.48
C HIS A 69 4.70 14.54 -9.82
N VAL A 70 4.34 15.59 -10.56
CA VAL A 70 3.68 15.49 -11.87
C VAL A 70 4.72 15.47 -12.99
N LEU A 71 4.68 14.41 -13.81
CA LEU A 71 5.53 14.27 -15.00
C LEU A 71 4.96 15.07 -16.18
N ARG A 72 5.85 15.63 -17.00
CA ARG A 72 5.50 16.27 -18.28
C ARG A 72 5.86 15.34 -19.44
N ILE A 73 5.20 15.54 -20.57
CA ILE A 73 5.51 14.92 -21.87
C ILE A 73 6.23 15.91 -22.77
#